data_AF-A0A271IXL7-F1
#
_entry.id   AF-A0A271IXL7-F1
#
_cell.length_a   1.000
_cell.length_b   1.000
_cell.length_c   1.000
_cell.angle_alpha   90.00
_cell.angle_beta   90.00
_cell.angle_gamma   90.00
#
_symmetry.space_group_name_H-M   'P 1'
#
loop_
_entity.id
_entity.type
_entity.pdbx_description
1 polymer ?
#
loop_
_entity_poly.entity_id
_entity_poly.type
_entity_poly.pdbx_seq_one_letter_code
_entity_poly.pdbx_strand_id
1 'polypeptide(L)'
;MDPNGTADATTIAGCGFAEGHAIIVRAGTYREAVRPTADRVALVAYPGHHPVVSGADVIPSGAWTPVDDDVWRHVWAWEAQDNRNGDLSPGRRRELFVVDGVVMRGVGGDRRPALPDGRFWVEGPPATPKAVYLNPPGDVDPNVAVIEVGQRPFLFVPADAAGGRCGTSRQAGSLVAGMAFRHGTSPRQRFAVCLGAADGTLLDSDVGWQNGGGVDLSGRDHTVTGNWIHDNGIEGAGGTGATDVVFAFNDVRGNGWADPNVRGHGGAGKVTRSRGLVAHHNVFADNEINGLWLDINNRNAIVAANLFERNANTGLFFELFSDSSLVVDNVCVDNRPRPNDPPEGARLAGCVRLTDAAGIVVAFNTVVEATNAALVVVIDDRSLWPCDHDGDPACGPNEARSGQNPRAPDADGRPVRSRDLVVLNNVLLARSGAASAIRVPAAVASASTWGGNLVWPSPRAERTGRAVPDPLAVFEGTTNREGTFRLATRSPARGSAVPVPPTVLSLFDAGRRRDAAAYHLTHDAWGRPRPASADVGAGVAQ
;
A
#
# COMPACT_ATOMS: atom_id res chain seq x y z
N MET A 1 36.92 15.59 -2.09
CA MET A 1 37.08 17.05 -1.95
C MET A 1 36.44 17.65 -3.19
N ASP A 2 35.42 18.46 -3.03
CA ASP A 2 34.87 19.27 -4.13
C ASP A 2 35.79 20.50 -4.32
N PRO A 3 36.31 20.77 -5.54
CA PRO A 3 37.16 21.93 -5.78
C PRO A 3 36.43 23.29 -5.75
N ASN A 4 35.10 23.33 -5.66
CA ASN A 4 34.32 24.56 -5.90
C ASN A 4 33.67 25.22 -4.67
N GLY A 5 33.97 24.77 -3.44
CA GLY A 5 33.75 25.58 -2.25
C GLY A 5 32.31 26.10 -2.03
N THR A 6 31.28 25.32 -2.35
CA THR A 6 29.94 25.59 -1.80
C THR A 6 29.99 25.29 -0.30
N ALA A 7 29.60 26.27 0.51
CA ALA A 7 29.57 26.16 1.97
C ALA A 7 28.87 24.87 2.41
N ASP A 8 29.40 24.21 3.45
CA ASP A 8 28.69 23.15 4.16
C ASP A 8 27.36 23.74 4.68
N ALA A 9 26.29 23.56 3.92
CA ALA A 9 24.97 23.99 4.35
C ALA A 9 24.56 23.14 5.55
N THR A 10 24.13 23.79 6.63
CA THR A 10 23.66 23.11 7.84
C THR A 10 22.27 22.48 7.65
N THR A 11 21.59 22.79 6.55
CA THR A 11 20.28 22.24 6.15
C THR A 11 20.29 21.82 4.68
N ILE A 12 19.47 20.83 4.33
CA ILE A 12 19.32 20.35 2.95
C ILE A 12 18.65 21.43 2.09
N ALA A 13 17.62 22.10 2.60
CA ALA A 13 16.92 23.17 1.90
C ALA A 13 17.82 24.39 1.63
N GLY A 14 18.89 24.57 2.41
CA GLY A 14 19.87 25.64 2.24
C GLY A 14 20.90 25.40 1.12
N CYS A 15 21.01 24.18 0.59
CA CYS A 15 22.00 23.84 -0.45
C CYS A 15 21.76 24.54 -1.79
N GLY A 16 20.55 25.04 -2.03
CA GLY A 16 20.11 25.51 -3.35
C GLY A 16 19.86 24.34 -4.30
N PHE A 17 18.77 24.43 -5.07
CA PHE A 17 18.40 23.40 -6.03
C PHE A 17 18.66 23.91 -7.45
N ALA A 18 19.43 23.14 -8.22
CA ALA A 18 19.65 23.39 -9.64
C ALA A 18 19.43 22.10 -10.41
N GLU A 19 18.96 22.24 -11.65
CA GLU A 19 18.62 21.09 -12.49
C GLU A 19 19.84 20.20 -12.75
N GLY A 20 19.68 18.89 -12.58
CA GLY A 20 20.73 17.90 -12.76
C GLY A 20 21.80 17.88 -11.65
N HIS A 21 21.69 18.73 -10.63
CA HIS A 21 22.64 18.71 -9.50
C HIS A 21 22.29 17.61 -8.48
N ALA A 22 23.34 17.10 -7.84
CA ALA A 22 23.22 16.18 -6.72
C ALA A 22 23.58 16.86 -5.39
N ILE A 23 22.71 16.73 -4.41
CA ILE A 23 22.93 17.10 -3.02
C ILE A 23 23.29 15.82 -2.27
N ILE A 24 24.54 15.76 -1.79
CA ILE A 24 25.05 14.61 -1.04
C ILE A 24 24.91 14.89 0.45
N VAL A 25 24.09 14.09 1.14
CA VAL A 25 23.71 14.33 2.53
C VAL A 25 24.48 13.41 3.48
N ARG A 26 25.16 13.98 4.46
CA ARG A 26 25.86 13.22 5.50
C ARG A 26 24.90 12.83 6.63
N ALA A 27 25.37 11.96 7.50
CA ALA A 27 24.60 11.49 8.66
C ALA A 27 24.16 12.66 9.55
N GLY A 28 22.91 12.61 9.98
CA GLY A 28 22.29 13.63 10.80
C GLY A 28 20.78 13.56 10.72
N THR A 29 20.11 14.22 11.67
CA THR A 29 18.66 14.43 11.64
C THR A 29 18.37 15.86 11.23
N TYR A 30 17.81 16.00 10.03
CA TYR A 30 17.44 17.26 9.38
C TYR A 30 15.96 17.53 9.63
N ARG A 31 15.67 18.47 10.55
CA ARG A 31 14.30 18.80 10.99
C ARG A 31 13.68 19.86 10.09
N GLU A 32 13.40 19.47 8.85
CA GLU A 32 13.00 20.40 7.80
C GLU A 32 12.04 19.77 6.80
N ALA A 33 11.55 20.60 5.89
CA ALA A 33 10.78 20.20 4.73
C ALA A 33 11.59 20.51 3.48
N VAL A 34 12.06 19.49 2.78
CA VAL A 34 12.84 19.63 1.55
C VAL A 34 11.87 19.92 0.40
N ARG A 35 12.11 21.05 -0.28
CA ARG A 35 11.27 21.56 -1.37
C ARG A 35 12.09 21.91 -2.61
N PRO A 36 12.41 20.95 -3.48
CA PRO A 36 13.14 21.23 -4.71
C PRO A 36 12.40 22.26 -5.57
N THR A 37 13.09 23.34 -5.93
CA THR A 37 12.59 24.39 -6.83
C THR A 37 13.01 24.18 -8.28
N ALA A 38 13.87 23.21 -8.53
CA ALA A 38 14.37 22.83 -9.85
C ALA A 38 13.95 21.40 -10.20
N ASP A 39 13.94 21.11 -11.50
CA ASP A 39 13.67 19.78 -12.04
C ASP A 39 14.86 18.83 -11.84
N ARG A 40 14.62 17.51 -11.82
CA ARG A 40 15.67 16.48 -11.89
C ARG A 40 16.81 16.67 -10.88
N VAL A 41 16.46 17.05 -9.65
CA VAL A 41 17.41 17.13 -8.53
C VAL A 41 17.69 15.72 -8.03
N ALA A 42 18.95 15.45 -7.63
CA ALA A 42 19.30 14.26 -6.89
C ALA A 42 19.54 14.58 -5.41
N LEU A 43 18.86 13.89 -4.51
CA LEU A 43 19.11 13.92 -3.07
C LEU A 43 19.60 12.53 -2.64
N VAL A 44 20.89 12.44 -2.31
CA VAL A 44 21.56 11.14 -2.14
C VAL A 44 22.31 11.11 -0.82
N ALA A 45 22.15 10.05 -0.05
CA ALA A 45 22.97 9.84 1.14
C ALA A 45 24.45 9.62 0.79
N TYR A 46 25.34 10.21 1.58
CA TYR A 46 26.76 9.92 1.50
C TYR A 46 26.98 8.42 1.81
N PRO A 47 27.85 7.69 1.07
CA PRO A 47 28.05 6.26 1.27
C PRO A 47 28.34 5.88 2.74
N GLY A 48 27.55 4.95 3.29
CA GLY A 48 27.66 4.50 4.68
C GLY A 48 27.03 5.44 5.72
N HIS A 49 26.40 6.52 5.30
CA HIS A 49 25.64 7.41 6.18
C HIS A 49 24.14 7.18 6.00
N HIS A 50 23.38 7.42 7.08
CA HIS A 50 21.92 7.27 7.11
C HIS A 50 21.27 8.60 7.54
N PRO A 51 21.21 9.60 6.64
CA PRO A 51 20.55 10.88 6.92
C PRO A 51 19.05 10.72 7.09
N VAL A 52 18.48 11.40 8.09
CA VAL A 52 17.04 11.42 8.36
C VAL A 52 16.49 12.81 8.11
N VAL A 53 15.50 12.95 7.23
CA VAL A 53 14.64 14.12 7.17
C VAL A 53 13.45 13.87 8.10
N SER A 54 13.33 14.68 9.15
CA SER A 54 12.29 14.54 10.16
C SER A 54 11.28 15.69 10.12
N GLY A 55 10.00 15.35 10.20
CA GLY A 55 8.92 16.32 10.35
C GLY A 55 8.77 16.88 11.76
N ALA A 56 9.49 16.34 12.74
CA ALA A 56 9.34 16.68 14.15
C ALA A 56 10.39 17.66 14.66
N ASP A 57 10.02 18.43 15.68
CA ASP A 57 10.91 19.29 16.45
C ASP A 57 11.11 18.73 17.87
N VAL A 58 12.26 19.02 18.47
CA VAL A 58 12.56 18.62 19.86
C VAL A 58 11.87 19.59 20.81
N ILE A 59 11.17 19.04 21.79
CA ILE A 59 10.62 19.80 22.90
C ILE A 59 11.75 20.03 23.92
N PRO A 60 11.97 21.27 24.39
CA PRO A 60 12.99 21.52 25.41
C PRO A 60 12.78 20.69 26.68
N SER A 61 13.87 20.20 27.25
CA SER A 61 13.88 19.53 28.57
C SER A 61 13.30 20.46 29.65
N GLY A 62 12.62 19.88 30.65
CA GLY A 62 12.04 20.64 31.76
C GLY A 62 10.69 21.30 31.47
N ALA A 63 10.12 21.07 30.28
CA ALA A 63 8.85 21.65 29.88
C ALA A 63 7.60 20.86 30.33
N TRP A 64 7.79 19.68 30.93
CA TRP A 64 6.72 18.78 31.35
C TRP A 64 6.43 18.91 32.85
N THR A 65 5.13 18.99 33.20
CA THR A 65 4.67 19.01 34.59
C THR A 65 4.02 17.67 34.94
N PRO A 66 4.38 17.01 36.05
CA PRO A 66 3.71 15.79 36.48
C PRO A 66 2.26 16.10 36.88
N VAL A 67 1.33 15.20 36.55
CA VAL A 67 -0.10 15.31 36.87
C VAL A 67 -0.54 14.20 37.79
N ASP A 68 -0.20 12.95 37.43
CA ASP A 68 -0.44 11.72 38.18
C ASP A 68 0.86 10.88 38.14
N ASP A 69 0.91 9.71 38.79
CA ASP A 69 2.14 8.93 39.03
C ASP A 69 3.04 8.73 37.78
N ASP A 70 2.45 8.52 36.59
CA ASP A 70 3.20 8.33 35.33
C ASP A 70 2.75 9.28 34.20
N VAL A 71 1.85 10.23 34.50
CA VAL A 71 1.24 11.09 33.48
C VAL A 71 1.78 12.50 33.60
N TRP A 72 2.30 13.00 32.48
CA TRP A 72 2.90 14.32 32.36
C TRP A 72 2.09 15.19 31.41
N ARG A 73 2.12 16.50 31.67
CA ARG A 73 1.39 17.49 30.88
C ARG A 73 2.33 18.57 30.34
N HIS A 74 2.07 18.98 29.11
CA HIS A 74 2.66 20.16 28.49
C HIS A 74 1.55 21.04 27.91
N VAL A 75 1.63 22.35 28.17
CA VAL A 75 0.69 23.33 27.57
C VAL A 75 0.92 23.38 26.07
N TRP A 76 -0.13 23.35 25.27
CA TRP A 76 0.05 23.34 23.83
C TRP A 76 0.71 24.63 23.34
N ALA A 77 1.85 24.51 22.65
CA ALA A 77 2.66 25.63 22.20
C ALA A 77 3.02 25.55 20.71
N TRP A 78 2.37 24.65 19.97
CA TRP A 78 2.74 24.30 18.60
C TRP A 78 1.63 24.63 17.59
N GLU A 79 1.93 24.51 16.30
CA GLU A 79 0.89 24.64 15.29
C GLU A 79 -0.14 23.51 15.42
N ALA A 80 -1.42 23.90 15.43
CA ALA A 80 -2.52 22.95 15.45
C ALA A 80 -2.52 22.11 14.17
N GLN A 81 -2.55 20.79 14.32
CA GLN A 81 -2.56 19.86 13.18
C GLN A 81 -4.00 19.62 12.72
N ASP A 82 -4.69 20.71 12.35
CA ASP A 82 -6.12 20.76 12.04
C ASP A 82 -6.51 19.91 10.82
N ASN A 83 -7.71 19.34 10.84
CA ASN A 83 -8.25 18.48 9.78
C ASN A 83 -9.37 19.20 9.03
N ARG A 84 -9.06 20.34 8.40
CA ARG A 84 -10.02 21.30 7.82
C ARG A 84 -11.03 20.72 6.81
N ASN A 85 -10.88 19.47 6.37
CA ASN A 85 -11.74 18.84 5.36
C ASN A 85 -12.53 17.62 5.86
N GLY A 86 -12.55 17.32 7.17
CA GLY A 86 -13.23 16.12 7.67
C GLY A 86 -12.57 14.81 7.21
N ASP A 87 -11.32 14.90 6.78
CA ASP A 87 -10.53 13.80 6.22
C ASP A 87 -10.26 12.71 7.27
N LEU A 88 -10.47 12.96 8.56
CA LEU A 88 -10.19 11.99 9.62
C LEU A 88 -11.49 11.51 10.27
N SER A 89 -11.57 10.22 10.58
CA SER A 89 -12.69 9.72 11.38
C SER A 89 -12.78 10.46 12.72
N PRO A 90 -14.00 10.64 13.27
CA PRO A 90 -14.19 11.30 14.57
C PRO A 90 -13.24 10.73 15.63
N GLY A 91 -12.47 11.61 16.29
CA GLY A 91 -11.49 11.23 17.32
C GLY A 91 -10.06 10.95 16.82
N ARG A 92 -9.80 10.96 15.50
CA ARG A 92 -8.44 10.83 14.96
C ARG A 92 -7.69 12.17 15.00
N ARG A 93 -6.40 12.08 15.31
CA ARG A 93 -5.46 13.18 15.53
C ARG A 93 -4.25 13.05 14.59
N ARG A 94 -3.72 14.19 14.12
CA ARG A 94 -2.51 14.23 13.27
C ARG A 94 -1.23 14.44 14.05
N GLU A 95 -1.39 14.89 15.28
CA GLU A 95 -0.34 15.05 16.24
C GLU A 95 0.43 13.73 16.40
N LEU A 96 1.76 13.84 16.40
CA LEU A 96 2.68 12.71 16.53
C LEU A 96 3.70 13.10 17.59
N PHE A 97 3.89 12.24 18.58
CA PHE A 97 4.87 12.41 19.64
C PHE A 97 5.83 11.24 19.65
N VAL A 98 7.10 11.54 19.89
CA VAL A 98 8.18 10.55 19.95
C VAL A 98 8.92 10.72 21.27
N VAL A 99 9.18 9.63 21.98
CA VAL A 99 9.93 9.61 23.23
C VAL A 99 11.15 8.71 23.02
N ASP A 100 12.36 9.26 23.05
CA ASP A 100 13.61 8.52 22.82
C ASP A 100 13.58 7.62 21.57
N GLY A 101 13.01 8.15 20.48
CA GLY A 101 12.86 7.45 19.20
C GLY A 101 11.66 6.50 19.12
N VAL A 102 10.88 6.34 20.19
CA VAL A 102 9.65 5.52 20.20
C VAL A 102 8.45 6.40 19.87
N VAL A 103 7.77 6.10 18.76
CA VAL A 103 6.54 6.80 18.38
C VAL A 103 5.38 6.38 19.30
N MET A 104 4.80 7.36 19.98
CA MET A 104 3.69 7.14 20.90
C MET A 104 2.37 6.90 20.16
N ARG A 105 1.45 6.16 20.78
CA ARG A 105 0.10 5.95 20.24
C ARG A 105 -0.91 6.91 20.88
N GLY A 106 -1.62 7.65 20.04
CA GLY A 106 -2.67 8.58 20.48
C GLY A 106 -3.93 7.85 20.93
N VAL A 107 -4.58 8.39 21.95
CA VAL A 107 -5.91 7.96 22.42
C VAL A 107 -6.91 9.06 22.09
N GLY A 108 -8.05 8.69 21.50
CA GLY A 108 -9.13 9.63 21.17
C GLY A 108 -10.07 9.88 22.36
N GLY A 109 -10.94 10.88 22.22
CA GLY A 109 -12.02 11.19 23.18
C GLY A 109 -12.04 12.65 23.64
N ASP A 110 -13.22 13.14 24.01
CA ASP A 110 -13.44 14.55 24.42
C ASP A 110 -13.01 14.85 25.87
N ARG A 111 -12.74 13.80 26.65
CA ARG A 111 -12.29 13.88 28.04
C ARG A 111 -11.04 13.04 28.19
N ARG A 112 -10.15 13.43 29.11
CA ARG A 112 -8.91 12.71 29.40
C ARG A 112 -9.24 11.26 29.80
N PRO A 113 -8.82 10.25 29.01
CA PRO A 113 -8.94 8.85 29.40
C PRO A 113 -7.82 8.47 30.38
N ALA A 114 -7.87 7.28 30.95
CA ALA A 114 -6.67 6.66 31.50
C ALA A 114 -5.63 6.52 30.36
N LEU A 115 -4.37 6.82 30.66
CA LEU A 115 -3.27 6.71 29.69
C LEU A 115 -2.39 5.52 30.08
N PRO A 116 -2.52 4.37 29.37
CA PRO A 116 -1.55 3.29 29.47
C PRO A 116 -0.15 3.74 29.03
N ASP A 117 0.83 2.92 29.38
CA ASP A 117 2.22 3.02 28.91
C ASP A 117 2.34 3.35 27.41
N GLY A 118 3.20 4.32 27.08
CA GLY A 118 3.46 4.74 25.70
C GLY A 118 2.26 5.36 24.98
N ARG A 119 1.33 5.99 25.71
CA ARG A 119 0.13 6.65 25.15
C ARG A 119 0.13 8.16 25.39
N PHE A 120 -0.52 8.88 24.49
CA PHE A 120 -0.79 10.31 24.67
C PHE A 120 -2.25 10.66 24.38
N TRP A 121 -2.72 11.76 24.96
CA TRP A 121 -4.01 12.38 24.69
C TRP A 121 -3.84 13.89 24.59
N VAL A 122 -4.55 14.52 23.65
CA VAL A 122 -4.50 15.97 23.45
C VAL A 122 -5.83 16.57 23.85
N GLU A 123 -5.77 17.53 24.78
CA GLU A 123 -6.90 18.29 25.27
C GLU A 123 -7.35 19.33 24.25
N GLY A 124 -8.67 19.44 24.05
CA GLY A 124 -9.27 20.38 23.10
C GLY A 124 -9.38 19.82 21.67
N PRO A 125 -10.17 20.50 20.82
CA PRO A 125 -10.41 20.03 19.45
C PRO A 125 -9.13 20.13 18.58
N PRO A 126 -9.02 19.37 17.48
CA PRO A 126 -7.86 19.43 16.57
C PRO A 126 -7.51 20.82 16.06
N ALA A 127 -8.50 21.69 15.87
CA ALA A 127 -8.29 23.06 15.42
C ALA A 127 -7.73 23.99 16.50
N THR A 128 -7.97 23.69 17.79
CA THR A 128 -7.55 24.52 18.94
C THR A 128 -7.12 23.66 20.13
N PRO A 129 -6.05 22.86 19.99
CA PRO A 129 -5.49 22.07 21.10
C PRO A 129 -5.00 22.97 22.23
N LYS A 130 -5.15 22.50 23.47
CA LYS A 130 -4.86 23.25 24.70
C LYS A 130 -3.66 22.69 25.46
N ALA A 131 -3.53 21.37 25.51
CA ALA A 131 -2.45 20.68 26.19
C ALA A 131 -2.30 19.26 25.63
N VAL A 132 -1.12 18.68 25.81
CA VAL A 132 -0.89 17.25 25.64
C VAL A 132 -0.61 16.62 26.99
N TYR A 133 -1.18 15.44 27.19
CA TYR A 133 -0.93 14.56 28.32
C TYR A 133 -0.30 13.30 27.76
N LEU A 134 0.82 12.85 28.33
CA LEU A 134 1.47 11.63 27.90
C LEU A 134 1.84 10.77 29.10
N ASN A 135 1.75 9.46 28.91
CA ASN A 135 2.38 8.45 29.74
C ASN A 135 3.54 7.88 28.88
N PRO A 136 4.80 8.27 29.17
CA PRO A 136 5.97 7.77 28.45
C PRO A 136 6.02 6.24 28.43
N PRO A 137 6.74 5.62 27.49
CA PRO A 137 7.00 4.19 27.56
C PRO A 137 8.00 3.88 28.70
N GLY A 138 7.62 2.97 29.59
CA GLY A 138 8.31 2.67 30.84
C GLY A 138 8.31 3.84 31.83
N ASP A 139 9.20 3.78 32.81
CA ASP A 139 9.34 4.80 33.87
C ASP A 139 10.19 6.01 33.41
N VAL A 140 10.08 6.41 32.14
CA VAL A 140 10.89 7.48 31.55
C VAL A 140 10.42 8.85 32.03
N ASP A 141 11.33 9.66 32.58
CA ASP A 141 11.07 11.07 32.87
C ASP A 141 11.15 11.91 31.57
N PRO A 142 10.04 12.51 31.09
CA PRO A 142 10.04 13.28 29.85
C PRO A 142 10.81 14.60 29.94
N ASN A 143 11.23 15.03 31.14
CA ASN A 143 12.14 16.15 31.30
C ASN A 143 13.62 15.78 31.13
N VAL A 144 13.94 14.48 31.10
CA VAL A 144 15.28 13.95 30.84
C VAL A 144 15.39 13.36 29.43
N ALA A 145 14.31 12.73 28.96
CA ALA A 145 14.23 12.12 27.63
C ALA A 145 14.23 13.15 26.48
N VAL A 146 14.56 12.67 25.28
CA VAL A 146 14.37 13.44 24.05
C VAL A 146 12.92 13.26 23.61
N ILE A 147 12.12 14.31 23.80
CA ILE A 147 10.74 14.33 23.31
C ILE A 147 10.67 15.10 22.01
N GLU A 148 10.03 14.52 21.00
CA GLU A 148 9.79 15.16 19.71
C GLU A 148 8.30 15.31 19.43
N VAL A 149 7.92 16.37 18.74
CA VAL A 149 6.55 16.63 18.27
C VAL A 149 6.54 16.90 16.77
N GLY A 150 5.69 16.17 16.04
CA GLY A 150 5.49 16.38 14.62
C GLY A 150 4.92 17.77 14.33
N GLN A 151 5.57 18.52 13.42
CA GLN A 151 5.14 19.87 13.00
C GLN A 151 4.90 19.96 11.50
N ARG A 152 5.63 19.16 10.71
CA ARG A 152 5.66 19.29 9.24
C ARG A 152 4.91 18.15 8.59
N PRO A 153 3.92 18.41 7.72
CA PRO A 153 3.15 17.34 7.09
C PRO A 153 3.89 16.64 5.95
N PHE A 154 4.78 17.34 5.24
CA PHE A 154 5.48 16.77 4.07
C PHE A 154 6.98 17.04 4.14
N LEU A 155 7.78 16.03 3.78
CA LEU A 155 9.21 16.00 4.07
C LEU A 155 10.06 16.15 2.82
N PHE A 156 9.63 15.58 1.69
CA PHE A 156 10.23 15.82 0.38
C PHE A 156 9.13 15.97 -0.65
N VAL A 157 8.93 17.19 -1.16
CA VAL A 157 7.86 17.50 -2.11
C VAL A 157 8.34 18.63 -3.03
N PRO A 158 8.10 18.59 -4.35
CA PRO A 158 8.41 19.71 -5.23
C PRO A 158 7.74 21.01 -4.75
N ALA A 159 8.42 22.15 -4.90
CA ALA A 159 7.93 23.43 -4.39
C ALA A 159 6.59 23.86 -5.01
N ASP A 160 6.28 23.40 -6.22
CA ASP A 160 5.05 23.74 -6.94
C ASP A 160 3.85 22.81 -6.64
N ALA A 161 4.04 21.75 -5.85
CA ALA A 161 3.03 20.76 -5.56
C ALA A 161 1.99 21.29 -4.54
N ALA A 162 0.96 21.98 -5.06
CA ALA A 162 -0.09 22.60 -4.28
C ALA A 162 -0.70 21.65 -3.21
N GLY A 163 -0.57 22.03 -1.94
CA GLY A 163 -1.12 21.28 -0.81
C GLY A 163 -0.50 19.89 -0.61
N GLY A 164 0.72 19.66 -1.10
CA GLY A 164 1.43 18.39 -0.98
C GLY A 164 0.81 17.28 -1.83
N ARG A 165 0.32 17.62 -3.02
CA ARG A 165 -0.25 16.66 -3.98
C ARG A 165 0.73 16.48 -5.14
N CYS A 166 1.30 15.29 -5.29
CA CYS A 166 2.30 15.08 -6.34
C CYS A 166 1.70 15.24 -7.75
N GLY A 167 0.48 14.76 -7.97
CA GLY A 167 -0.22 14.88 -9.25
C GLY A 167 -0.57 16.31 -9.69
N THR A 168 -0.35 17.34 -8.87
CA THR A 168 -0.53 18.75 -9.27
C THR A 168 0.79 19.44 -9.61
N SER A 169 1.92 18.79 -9.34
CA SER A 169 3.24 19.29 -9.71
C SER A 169 3.40 19.30 -11.23
N ARG A 170 4.15 20.27 -11.73
CA ARG A 170 4.65 20.32 -13.12
C ARG A 170 6.13 19.99 -13.21
N GLN A 171 6.83 19.96 -12.07
CA GLN A 171 8.26 19.70 -12.00
C GLN A 171 8.58 18.27 -12.42
N ALA A 172 9.64 18.10 -13.20
CA ALA A 172 10.16 16.78 -13.52
C ALA A 172 10.75 16.12 -12.26
N GLY A 173 10.75 14.81 -12.26
CA GLY A 173 10.99 14.01 -11.07
C GLY A 173 12.42 14.03 -10.58
N SER A 174 12.56 13.98 -9.26
CA SER A 174 13.84 13.91 -8.57
C SER A 174 14.30 12.47 -8.35
N LEU A 175 15.60 12.28 -8.22
CA LEU A 175 16.21 11.07 -7.65
C LEU A 175 16.36 11.28 -6.14
N VAL A 176 15.86 10.33 -5.35
CA VAL A 176 16.07 10.27 -3.90
C VAL A 176 16.63 8.90 -3.56
N ALA A 177 17.81 8.84 -2.95
CA ALA A 177 18.49 7.58 -2.69
C ALA A 177 19.16 7.51 -1.32
N GLY A 178 18.94 6.41 -0.58
CA GLY A 178 19.59 6.17 0.72
C GLY A 178 19.10 7.05 1.87
N MET A 179 17.98 7.75 1.71
CA MET A 179 17.47 8.73 2.67
C MET A 179 16.43 8.09 3.61
N ALA A 180 16.34 8.58 4.85
CA ALA A 180 15.23 8.25 5.75
C ALA A 180 14.26 9.44 5.88
N PHE A 181 12.95 9.20 5.88
CA PHE A 181 11.90 10.20 6.04
C PHE A 181 10.95 9.79 7.17
N ARG A 182 10.87 10.59 8.24
CA ARG A 182 10.15 10.22 9.46
C ARG A 182 9.34 11.35 10.10
N HIS A 183 8.33 10.99 10.89
CA HIS A 183 7.62 11.88 11.81
C HIS A 183 6.85 13.03 11.14
N GLY A 184 6.42 12.86 9.89
CA GLY A 184 5.57 13.84 9.21
C GLY A 184 4.11 13.71 9.63
N THR A 185 3.43 14.85 9.72
CA THR A 185 2.02 14.96 10.15
C THR A 185 1.05 15.00 8.95
N SER A 186 1.38 14.28 7.88
CA SER A 186 0.62 14.29 6.62
C SER A 186 -0.87 14.01 6.87
N PRO A 187 -1.80 14.78 6.27
CA PRO A 187 -3.23 14.46 6.29
C PRO A 187 -3.52 13.12 5.62
N ARG A 188 -4.73 12.57 5.83
CA ARG A 188 -5.20 11.40 5.08
C ARG A 188 -5.09 11.65 3.56
N GLN A 189 -4.68 10.61 2.83
CA GLN A 189 -4.49 10.64 1.38
C GLN A 189 -3.54 11.76 0.91
N ARG A 190 -2.61 12.17 1.77
CA ARG A 190 -1.41 12.93 1.43
C ARG A 190 -0.20 12.14 1.91
N PHE A 191 0.91 12.34 1.25
CA PHE A 191 2.11 11.55 1.45
C PHE A 191 3.29 12.43 1.83
N ALA A 192 4.19 11.89 2.65
CA ALA A 192 5.36 12.62 3.12
C ALA A 192 6.40 12.84 2.03
N VAL A 193 6.49 11.90 1.07
CA VAL A 193 7.45 11.92 -0.03
C VAL A 193 6.72 11.95 -1.37
N CYS A 194 7.05 12.91 -2.22
CA CYS A 194 6.58 13.07 -3.60
C CYS A 194 7.78 13.38 -4.48
N LEU A 195 7.91 12.65 -5.60
CA LEU A 195 9.08 12.74 -6.46
C LEU A 195 8.97 13.80 -7.55
N GLY A 196 7.76 14.27 -7.89
CA GLY A 196 7.50 15.16 -9.03
C GLY A 196 6.43 14.60 -9.96
N ALA A 197 6.27 15.21 -11.13
CA ALA A 197 5.22 14.85 -12.09
C ALA A 197 5.57 13.64 -12.97
N ALA A 198 6.86 13.40 -13.25
CA ALA A 198 7.34 12.36 -14.16
C ALA A 198 8.78 11.93 -13.88
N ASP A 199 9.21 10.73 -14.25
CA ASP A 199 10.63 10.29 -14.23
C ASP A 199 11.36 10.33 -12.87
N GLY A 200 10.61 10.38 -11.77
CA GLY A 200 11.18 10.40 -10.41
C GLY A 200 11.64 9.01 -9.95
N THR A 201 12.71 8.94 -9.16
CA THR A 201 13.21 7.68 -8.58
C THR A 201 13.33 7.78 -7.06
N LEU A 202 12.77 6.81 -6.34
CA LEU A 202 13.03 6.59 -4.92
C LEU A 202 13.71 5.23 -4.75
N LEU A 203 14.95 5.24 -4.27
CA LEU A 203 15.83 4.07 -4.21
C LEU A 203 16.37 3.86 -2.80
N ASP A 204 16.36 2.61 -2.32
CA ASP A 204 17.05 2.18 -1.09
C ASP A 204 16.83 3.11 0.12
N SER A 205 15.60 3.60 0.27
CA SER A 205 15.22 4.61 1.25
C SER A 205 14.28 4.04 2.32
N ASP A 206 14.29 4.65 3.50
CA ASP A 206 13.41 4.36 4.63
C ASP A 206 12.31 5.45 4.69
N VAL A 207 11.06 5.05 4.55
CA VAL A 207 9.91 5.97 4.63
C VAL A 207 8.91 5.40 5.63
N GLY A 208 8.99 5.90 6.86
CA GLY A 208 8.11 5.40 7.90
C GLY A 208 7.71 6.39 8.97
N TRP A 209 6.84 5.95 9.86
CA TRP A 209 6.36 6.73 10.99
C TRP A 209 5.74 8.08 10.60
N GLN A 210 4.99 8.09 9.50
CA GLN A 210 4.16 9.24 9.11
C GLN A 210 2.76 9.10 9.73
N ASN A 211 2.08 10.21 10.03
CA ASN A 211 0.68 10.14 10.47
C ASN A 211 -0.28 9.74 9.33
N GLY A 212 -0.02 10.25 8.11
CA GLY A 212 -0.80 9.96 6.91
C GLY A 212 -0.14 8.90 6.05
N GLY A 213 0.10 9.26 4.78
CA GLY A 213 0.77 8.41 3.80
C GLY A 213 2.30 8.55 3.80
N GLY A 214 3.01 7.49 3.41
CA GLY A 214 4.46 7.50 3.19
C GLY A 214 4.85 8.11 1.83
N VAL A 215 4.65 7.35 0.74
CA VAL A 215 5.13 7.69 -0.62
C VAL A 215 3.96 7.96 -1.58
N ASP A 216 3.98 9.10 -2.28
CA ASP A 216 3.06 9.42 -3.38
C ASP A 216 3.54 8.78 -4.70
N LEU A 217 2.67 8.00 -5.34
CA LEU A 217 2.88 7.35 -6.63
C LEU A 217 2.19 8.08 -7.78
N SER A 218 1.48 9.19 -7.52
CA SER A 218 0.92 10.04 -8.57
C SER A 218 2.00 10.55 -9.52
N GLY A 219 1.65 10.66 -10.80
CA GLY A 219 2.59 11.07 -11.84
C GLY A 219 2.85 9.94 -12.83
N ARG A 220 3.92 10.04 -13.61
CA ARG A 220 4.26 9.03 -14.63
C ARG A 220 5.71 8.58 -14.59
N ASP A 221 5.96 7.37 -15.07
CA ASP A 221 7.32 6.84 -15.29
C ASP A 221 8.21 6.88 -14.03
N HIS A 222 7.59 6.85 -12.84
CA HIS A 222 8.32 6.79 -11.58
C HIS A 222 8.88 5.39 -11.35
N THR A 223 10.07 5.33 -10.73
CA THR A 223 10.65 4.07 -10.22
C THR A 223 10.80 4.17 -8.71
N VAL A 224 10.05 3.35 -7.97
CA VAL A 224 10.12 3.26 -6.52
C VAL A 224 10.58 1.86 -6.18
N THR A 225 11.85 1.71 -5.81
CA THR A 225 12.48 0.40 -5.66
C THR A 225 13.43 0.25 -4.49
N GLY A 226 13.48 -0.94 -3.89
CA GLY A 226 14.42 -1.26 -2.81
C GLY A 226 14.13 -0.57 -1.47
N ASN A 227 12.92 0.00 -1.29
CA ASN A 227 12.62 0.83 -0.13
C ASN A 227 12.01 0.04 1.03
N TRP A 228 12.23 0.53 2.24
CA TRP A 228 11.50 0.10 3.43
C TRP A 228 10.42 1.14 3.75
N ILE A 229 9.15 0.79 3.54
CA ILE A 229 8.00 1.69 3.67
C ILE A 229 7.08 1.18 4.78
N HIS A 230 7.17 1.78 5.96
CA HIS A 230 6.65 1.11 7.15
C HIS A 230 6.00 2.01 8.18
N ASP A 231 5.10 1.45 8.98
CA ASP A 231 4.49 2.13 10.13
C ASP A 231 3.92 3.52 9.79
N ASN A 232 3.38 3.68 8.57
CA ASN A 232 2.66 4.88 8.18
C ASN A 232 1.21 4.78 8.65
N GLY A 233 0.66 5.86 9.18
CA GLY A 233 -0.62 5.82 9.88
C GLY A 233 -1.81 5.45 9.01
N ILE A 234 -1.74 5.66 7.69
CA ILE A 234 -2.83 5.35 6.76
C ILE A 234 -2.41 4.47 5.59
N GLU A 235 -1.47 4.94 4.78
CA GLU A 235 -1.01 4.26 3.56
C GLU A 235 0.51 4.22 3.56
N GLY A 236 1.11 3.07 3.23
CA GLY A 236 2.55 3.02 2.96
C GLY A 236 2.88 3.82 1.70
N ALA A 237 2.29 3.41 0.57
CA ALA A 237 2.40 4.11 -0.70
C ALA A 237 1.05 4.22 -1.42
N GLY A 238 0.80 5.29 -2.15
CA GLY A 238 -0.49 5.45 -2.82
C GLY A 238 -0.56 6.68 -3.69
N GLY A 239 -1.72 6.95 -4.26
CA GLY A 239 -1.91 8.14 -5.09
C GLY A 239 -3.00 7.97 -6.14
N THR A 240 -3.12 8.97 -7.01
CA THR A 240 -4.06 8.97 -8.13
C THR A 240 -3.36 9.27 -9.46
N GLY A 241 -3.74 8.59 -10.53
CA GLY A 241 -3.21 8.85 -11.87
C GLY A 241 -1.79 8.32 -12.10
N ALA A 242 -1.34 7.31 -11.35
CA ALA A 242 -0.04 6.67 -11.55
C ALA A 242 0.03 6.02 -12.94
N THR A 243 0.89 6.52 -13.82
CA THR A 243 1.01 6.04 -15.21
C THR A 243 2.40 5.45 -15.46
N ASP A 244 2.48 4.20 -15.89
CA ASP A 244 3.75 3.51 -16.16
C ASP A 244 4.75 3.54 -14.99
N VAL A 245 4.24 3.63 -13.75
CA VAL A 245 5.04 3.57 -12.52
C VAL A 245 5.52 2.14 -12.26
N VAL A 246 6.78 2.00 -11.89
CA VAL A 246 7.38 0.76 -11.39
C VAL A 246 7.52 0.86 -9.88
N PHE A 247 6.83 -0.03 -9.17
CA PHE A 247 6.90 -0.19 -7.73
C PHE A 247 7.45 -1.59 -7.43
N ALA A 248 8.76 -1.70 -7.18
CA ALA A 248 9.42 -3.00 -7.18
C ALA A 248 10.35 -3.22 -5.99
N PHE A 249 10.52 -4.46 -5.54
CA PHE A 249 11.51 -4.80 -4.49
C PHE A 249 11.38 -3.97 -3.20
N ASN A 250 10.18 -3.47 -2.88
CA ASN A 250 9.94 -2.72 -1.66
C ASN A 250 9.44 -3.64 -0.54
N ASP A 251 9.80 -3.32 0.68
CA ASP A 251 9.27 -3.93 1.90
C ASP A 251 8.27 -2.98 2.57
N VAL A 252 6.98 -3.29 2.45
CA VAL A 252 5.86 -2.42 2.82
C VAL A 252 5.07 -3.02 3.99
N ARG A 253 5.35 -2.57 5.22
CA ARG A 253 4.90 -3.26 6.44
C ARG A 253 4.31 -2.38 7.54
N GLY A 254 3.37 -2.92 8.33
CA GLY A 254 2.87 -2.24 9.55
C GLY A 254 2.08 -0.96 9.29
N ASN A 255 1.65 -0.70 8.05
CA ASN A 255 0.95 0.53 7.70
C ASN A 255 -0.55 0.45 8.04
N GLY A 256 -1.18 1.60 8.28
CA GLY A 256 -2.62 1.74 8.57
C GLY A 256 -2.99 1.78 10.06
N TRP A 257 -2.03 1.97 10.96
CA TRP A 257 -2.24 1.90 12.42
C TRP A 257 -2.99 3.09 13.04
N ALA A 258 -3.03 4.25 12.38
CA ALA A 258 -3.44 5.50 13.02
C ALA A 258 -4.95 5.73 13.05
N ASP A 259 -5.74 4.85 12.45
CA ASP A 259 -7.17 5.06 12.35
C ASP A 259 -7.93 3.72 12.49
N PRO A 260 -8.82 3.60 13.50
CA PRO A 260 -9.60 2.38 13.71
C PRO A 260 -10.72 2.21 12.68
N ASN A 261 -11.09 3.29 11.98
CA ASN A 261 -12.18 3.37 11.01
C ASN A 261 -11.68 3.46 9.56
N VAL A 262 -10.44 3.07 9.28
CA VAL A 262 -9.83 3.07 7.92
C VAL A 262 -10.50 2.09 6.94
N ARG A 263 -11.68 1.56 7.30
CA ARG A 263 -12.58 0.80 6.46
C ARG A 263 -12.93 1.66 5.24
N GLY A 264 -12.16 1.52 4.16
CA GLY A 264 -12.30 2.32 2.94
C GLY A 264 -10.99 2.92 2.38
N HIS A 265 -9.94 3.11 3.18
CA HIS A 265 -8.80 3.95 2.76
C HIS A 265 -7.47 3.65 3.45
N GLY A 266 -6.73 2.60 3.10
CA GLY A 266 -5.40 2.44 3.69
C GLY A 266 -4.78 1.06 3.52
N GLY A 267 -3.73 0.82 4.31
CA GLY A 267 -2.95 -0.41 4.31
C GLY A 267 -1.57 -0.19 3.71
N ALA A 268 -1.01 -1.23 3.08
CA ALA A 268 0.31 -1.13 2.48
C ALA A 268 0.31 -0.13 1.32
N GLY A 269 -0.72 -0.17 0.47
CA GLY A 269 -0.94 0.90 -0.49
C GLY A 269 -2.28 0.93 -1.19
N LYS A 270 -2.67 2.14 -1.62
CA LYS A 270 -3.91 2.40 -2.36
C LYS A 270 -3.65 3.31 -3.56
N VAL A 271 -3.89 2.80 -4.75
CA VAL A 271 -3.70 3.54 -6.00
C VAL A 271 -5.03 3.64 -6.74
N THR A 272 -5.32 4.83 -7.24
CA THR A 272 -6.51 5.09 -8.06
C THR A 272 -6.16 5.58 -9.45
N ARG A 273 -7.00 5.25 -10.43
CA ARG A 273 -6.89 5.73 -11.81
C ARG A 273 -5.51 5.46 -12.43
N SER A 274 -4.89 4.34 -12.10
CA SER A 274 -3.58 4.00 -12.66
C SER A 274 -3.69 3.42 -14.07
N ARG A 275 -2.62 3.61 -14.85
CA ARG A 275 -2.45 2.96 -16.14
C ARG A 275 -1.06 2.37 -16.23
N GLY A 276 -0.94 1.05 -16.42
CA GLY A 276 0.37 0.43 -16.62
C GLY A 276 1.24 0.35 -15.37
N LEU A 277 0.66 0.41 -14.15
CA LEU A 277 1.40 0.18 -12.91
C LEU A 277 2.04 -1.20 -12.92
N VAL A 278 3.33 -1.28 -12.63
CA VAL A 278 4.03 -2.55 -12.42
C VAL A 278 4.41 -2.67 -10.96
N ALA A 279 3.74 -3.55 -10.23
CA ALA A 279 4.07 -3.89 -8.85
C ALA A 279 4.72 -5.28 -8.85
N HIS A 280 6.04 -5.37 -8.63
CA HIS A 280 6.70 -6.68 -8.61
C HIS A 280 7.75 -6.89 -7.53
N HIS A 281 7.86 -8.12 -7.04
CA HIS A 281 8.86 -8.49 -6.03
C HIS A 281 8.79 -7.67 -4.73
N ASN A 282 7.62 -7.10 -4.42
CA ASN A 282 7.42 -6.41 -3.15
C ASN A 282 6.99 -7.39 -2.07
N VAL A 283 7.26 -7.02 -0.82
CA VAL A 283 6.64 -7.62 0.35
C VAL A 283 5.60 -6.66 0.90
N PHE A 284 4.35 -7.11 0.98
CA PHE A 284 3.26 -6.41 1.63
C PHE A 284 2.85 -7.22 2.84
N ALA A 285 3.34 -6.85 4.03
CA ALA A 285 3.11 -7.66 5.22
C ALA A 285 2.66 -6.90 6.47
N ASP A 286 1.85 -7.55 7.30
CA ASP A 286 1.46 -7.04 8.62
C ASP A 286 0.82 -5.64 8.56
N ASN A 287 0.18 -5.27 7.44
CA ASN A 287 -0.55 -4.01 7.32
C ASN A 287 -1.95 -4.15 7.93
N GLU A 288 -2.45 -3.08 8.54
CA GLU A 288 -3.70 -3.06 9.31
C GLU A 288 -4.97 -3.15 8.44
N ILE A 289 -4.82 -3.28 7.10
CA ILE A 289 -5.92 -3.37 6.12
C ILE A 289 -5.49 -4.25 4.94
N ASN A 290 -5.45 -3.71 3.73
CA ASN A 290 -5.08 -4.44 2.52
C ASN A 290 -3.57 -4.40 2.33
N GLY A 291 -3.03 -5.36 1.60
CA GLY A 291 -1.71 -5.25 1.01
C GLY A 291 -1.71 -4.16 -0.07
N LEU A 292 -2.01 -4.54 -1.31
CA LEU A 292 -2.16 -3.58 -2.42
C LEU A 292 -3.63 -3.44 -2.82
N TRP A 293 -4.11 -2.19 -2.86
CA TRP A 293 -5.47 -1.84 -3.27
C TRP A 293 -5.45 -0.96 -4.52
N LEU A 294 -5.95 -1.51 -5.63
CA LEU A 294 -6.16 -0.81 -6.88
C LEU A 294 -7.64 -0.43 -6.97
N ASP A 295 -7.96 0.77 -6.52
CA ASP A 295 -9.32 1.29 -6.41
C ASP A 295 -9.66 2.23 -7.56
N ILE A 296 -10.84 2.11 -8.18
CA ILE A 296 -11.37 3.00 -9.22
C ILE A 296 -10.44 3.14 -10.45
N ASN A 297 -10.85 2.56 -11.58
CA ASN A 297 -10.28 2.79 -12.92
C ASN A 297 -8.78 2.44 -13.05
N ASN A 298 -8.35 1.27 -12.58
CA ASN A 298 -6.96 0.82 -12.78
C ASN A 298 -6.86 -0.12 -13.98
N ARG A 299 -6.00 0.20 -14.94
CA ARG A 299 -5.90 -0.50 -16.24
C ARG A 299 -4.49 -0.98 -16.53
N ASN A 300 -4.35 -2.17 -17.12
CA ASN A 300 -3.07 -2.73 -17.54
C ASN A 300 -2.03 -2.83 -16.41
N ALA A 301 -2.47 -3.08 -15.18
CA ALA A 301 -1.53 -3.31 -14.08
C ALA A 301 -0.86 -4.69 -14.24
N ILE A 302 0.41 -4.78 -13.88
CA ILE A 302 1.14 -6.04 -13.74
C ILE A 302 1.52 -6.18 -12.27
N VAL A 303 0.86 -7.10 -11.57
CA VAL A 303 1.15 -7.46 -10.18
C VAL A 303 1.83 -8.82 -10.20
N ALA A 304 3.15 -8.83 -10.14
CA ALA A 304 3.97 -10.02 -10.40
C ALA A 304 4.92 -10.37 -9.25
N ALA A 305 5.00 -11.63 -8.84
CA ALA A 305 6.03 -12.10 -7.91
C ALA A 305 6.08 -11.37 -6.55
N ASN A 306 4.95 -10.87 -6.05
CA ASN A 306 4.90 -10.22 -4.73
C ASN A 306 4.55 -11.22 -3.64
N LEU A 307 4.96 -10.93 -2.41
CA LEU A 307 4.52 -11.62 -1.20
C LEU A 307 3.47 -10.77 -0.47
N PHE A 308 2.27 -11.31 -0.30
CA PHE A 308 1.20 -10.72 0.51
C PHE A 308 0.99 -11.55 1.77
N GLU A 309 1.37 -11.03 2.93
CA GLU A 309 1.43 -11.82 4.16
C GLU A 309 0.78 -11.12 5.36
N ARG A 310 -0.13 -11.80 6.07
CA ARG A 310 -0.69 -11.29 7.34
C ARG A 310 -1.27 -9.87 7.28
N ASN A 311 -1.74 -9.41 6.12
CA ASN A 311 -2.47 -8.14 6.05
C ASN A 311 -3.86 -8.32 6.65
N ALA A 312 -4.34 -7.32 7.38
CA ALA A 312 -5.55 -7.38 8.19
C ALA A 312 -6.85 -7.21 7.37
N ASN A 313 -6.86 -7.71 6.13
CA ASN A 313 -8.03 -7.90 5.26
C ASN A 313 -7.62 -8.72 4.02
N THR A 314 -7.36 -8.05 2.88
CA THR A 314 -7.07 -8.68 1.60
C THR A 314 -5.62 -8.46 1.18
N GLY A 315 -4.96 -9.46 0.62
CA GLY A 315 -3.61 -9.30 0.05
C GLY A 315 -3.60 -8.29 -1.12
N LEU A 316 -4.28 -8.64 -2.20
CA LEU A 316 -4.44 -7.83 -3.40
C LEU A 316 -5.92 -7.57 -3.69
N PHE A 317 -6.30 -6.29 -3.79
CA PHE A 317 -7.69 -5.89 -4.01
C PHE A 317 -7.82 -4.98 -5.24
N PHE A 318 -8.45 -5.48 -6.30
CA PHE A 318 -8.98 -4.64 -7.38
C PHE A 318 -10.41 -4.25 -7.06
N GLU A 319 -10.68 -2.95 -7.04
CA GLU A 319 -12.00 -2.39 -6.80
C GLU A 319 -12.40 -1.43 -7.92
N LEU A 320 -13.66 -1.54 -8.34
CA LEU A 320 -14.41 -0.62 -9.19
C LEU A 320 -13.69 -0.25 -10.49
N PHE A 321 -14.23 -0.75 -11.60
CA PHE A 321 -13.85 -0.35 -12.94
C PHE A 321 -12.38 -0.60 -13.32
N SER A 322 -11.75 -1.59 -12.68
CA SER A 322 -10.38 -1.98 -13.03
C SER A 322 -10.38 -3.07 -14.10
N ASP A 323 -9.45 -3.01 -15.05
CA ASP A 323 -9.44 -3.93 -16.18
C ASP A 323 -8.05 -4.30 -16.73
N SER A 324 -8.05 -5.29 -17.63
CA SER A 324 -6.91 -5.64 -18.50
C SER A 324 -5.59 -5.87 -17.76
N SER A 325 -5.66 -6.42 -16.55
CA SER A 325 -4.49 -6.52 -15.64
C SER A 325 -4.04 -7.96 -15.43
N LEU A 326 -2.75 -8.14 -15.14
CA LEU A 326 -2.11 -9.43 -14.89
C LEU A 326 -1.74 -9.56 -13.41
N VAL A 327 -2.17 -10.66 -12.79
CA VAL A 327 -1.82 -11.09 -11.43
C VAL A 327 -1.13 -12.43 -11.54
N VAL A 328 0.20 -12.46 -11.39
CA VAL A 328 1.01 -13.63 -11.70
C VAL A 328 2.13 -13.89 -10.70
N ASP A 329 2.43 -15.15 -10.40
CA ASP A 329 3.52 -15.54 -9.50
C ASP A 329 3.47 -14.94 -8.09
N ASN A 330 2.33 -14.41 -7.65
CA ASN A 330 2.25 -13.87 -6.31
C ASN A 330 2.09 -15.01 -5.30
N VAL A 331 2.69 -14.80 -4.13
CA VAL A 331 2.58 -15.67 -2.97
C VAL A 331 1.75 -14.96 -1.92
N CYS A 332 0.84 -15.70 -1.29
CA CYS A 332 -0.14 -15.13 -0.39
C CYS A 332 -0.41 -16.02 0.81
N VAL A 333 -0.19 -15.48 2.01
CA VAL A 333 -0.18 -16.28 3.25
C VAL A 333 -0.90 -15.54 4.38
N ASP A 334 -1.88 -16.18 5.01
CA ASP A 334 -2.56 -15.75 6.25
C ASP A 334 -3.08 -14.29 6.24
N ASN A 335 -3.49 -13.76 5.08
CA ASN A 335 -4.25 -12.50 5.04
C ASN A 335 -5.65 -12.74 5.61
N ARG A 336 -6.05 -11.92 6.58
CA ARG A 336 -7.23 -12.17 7.39
C ARG A 336 -7.88 -10.90 7.92
N PRO A 337 -9.22 -10.86 8.05
CA PRO A 337 -9.88 -9.77 8.77
C PRO A 337 -9.41 -9.70 10.22
N ARG A 338 -9.50 -8.52 10.82
CA ARG A 338 -9.33 -8.38 12.27
C ARG A 338 -10.48 -9.07 13.01
N PRO A 339 -10.26 -9.60 14.24
CA PRO A 339 -11.32 -10.28 15.01
C PRO A 339 -12.60 -9.46 15.21
N ASN A 340 -12.50 -8.14 15.18
CA ASN A 340 -13.62 -7.20 15.37
C ASN A 340 -14.07 -6.53 14.06
N ASP A 341 -13.65 -7.02 12.90
CA ASP A 341 -14.20 -6.55 11.64
C ASP A 341 -15.66 -6.99 11.48
N PRO A 342 -16.55 -6.11 10.99
CA PRO A 342 -17.94 -6.45 10.82
C PRO A 342 -18.05 -7.64 9.86
N PRO A 343 -19.04 -8.52 10.09
CA PRO A 343 -19.14 -9.78 9.37
C PRO A 343 -19.10 -9.63 7.84
N GLU A 344 -19.64 -8.54 7.30
CA GLU A 344 -19.68 -8.29 5.85
C GLU A 344 -18.30 -8.00 5.23
N GLY A 345 -17.50 -7.11 5.83
CA GLY A 345 -16.13 -6.86 5.39
C GLY A 345 -15.23 -8.08 5.59
N ALA A 346 -15.43 -8.79 6.71
CA ALA A 346 -14.71 -10.02 7.01
C ALA A 346 -15.01 -11.17 6.02
N ARG A 347 -16.24 -11.23 5.48
CA ARG A 347 -16.68 -12.22 4.46
C ARG A 347 -16.10 -11.98 3.08
N LEU A 348 -15.52 -10.82 2.81
CA LEU A 348 -14.94 -10.46 1.51
C LEU A 348 -13.41 -10.44 1.53
N ALA A 349 -12.80 -10.63 2.70
CA ALA A 349 -11.36 -10.81 2.81
C ALA A 349 -10.89 -12.07 2.07
N GLY A 350 -9.68 -12.02 1.53
CA GLY A 350 -9.07 -13.13 0.82
C GLY A 350 -7.66 -12.81 0.39
N CYS A 351 -7.07 -13.66 -0.44
CA CYS A 351 -5.81 -13.28 -1.06
C CYS A 351 -6.04 -12.27 -2.19
N VAL A 352 -6.79 -12.67 -3.21
CA VAL A 352 -7.13 -11.83 -4.35
C VAL A 352 -8.61 -11.52 -4.29
N ARG A 353 -8.94 -10.24 -4.21
CA ARG A 353 -10.33 -9.74 -4.30
C ARG A 353 -10.49 -8.94 -5.58
N LEU A 354 -11.52 -9.27 -6.34
CA LEU A 354 -11.92 -8.55 -7.56
C LEU A 354 -13.36 -8.07 -7.36
N THR A 355 -13.56 -6.75 -7.26
CA THR A 355 -14.89 -6.13 -7.17
C THR A 355 -15.08 -5.26 -8.39
N ASP A 356 -16.02 -5.62 -9.26
CA ASP A 356 -16.28 -4.98 -10.55
C ASP A 356 -15.02 -4.73 -11.40
N ALA A 357 -14.30 -5.82 -11.66
CA ALA A 357 -13.09 -5.83 -12.48
C ALA A 357 -13.22 -6.78 -13.69
N ALA A 358 -12.80 -6.35 -14.87
CA ALA A 358 -12.97 -7.10 -16.12
C ALA A 358 -11.63 -7.48 -16.76
N GLY A 359 -11.56 -8.61 -17.45
CA GLY A 359 -10.35 -8.95 -18.22
C GLY A 359 -9.10 -9.17 -17.35
N ILE A 360 -9.28 -9.54 -16.08
CA ILE A 360 -8.17 -9.78 -15.15
C ILE A 360 -7.66 -11.21 -15.35
N VAL A 361 -6.36 -11.34 -15.59
CA VAL A 361 -5.66 -12.62 -15.69
C VAL A 361 -5.02 -12.94 -14.35
N VAL A 362 -5.47 -14.02 -13.70
CA VAL A 362 -4.92 -14.53 -12.44
C VAL A 362 -4.24 -15.86 -12.72
N ALA A 363 -2.92 -15.87 -12.84
CA ALA A 363 -2.17 -17.04 -13.29
C ALA A 363 -1.00 -17.41 -12.38
N PHE A 364 -0.73 -18.71 -12.16
CA PHE A 364 0.47 -19.16 -11.45
C PHE A 364 0.68 -18.55 -10.05
N ASN A 365 -0.37 -18.15 -9.33
CA ASN A 365 -0.25 -17.66 -7.96
C ASN A 365 -0.33 -18.82 -6.96
N THR A 366 0.36 -18.69 -5.83
CA THR A 366 0.25 -19.62 -4.69
C THR A 366 -0.41 -18.92 -3.51
N VAL A 367 -1.57 -19.43 -3.09
CA VAL A 367 -2.32 -18.93 -1.95
C VAL A 367 -2.45 -20.05 -0.93
N VAL A 368 -2.02 -19.77 0.30
CA VAL A 368 -2.03 -20.72 1.41
C VAL A 368 -2.62 -20.05 2.65
N GLU A 369 -3.39 -20.80 3.42
CA GLU A 369 -4.06 -20.33 4.64
C GLU A 369 -4.96 -19.10 4.45
N ALA A 370 -5.62 -18.99 3.28
CA ALA A 370 -6.62 -17.94 3.12
C ALA A 370 -7.80 -18.21 4.07
N THR A 371 -8.05 -17.27 5.00
CA THR A 371 -9.02 -17.44 6.11
C THR A 371 -10.46 -17.58 5.61
N ASN A 372 -10.79 -16.99 4.47
CA ASN A 372 -12.15 -16.93 3.96
C ASN A 372 -12.29 -17.51 2.54
N ALA A 373 -11.49 -17.03 1.58
CA ALA A 373 -11.29 -17.64 0.27
C ALA A 373 -9.96 -17.16 -0.33
N ALA A 374 -9.36 -17.97 -1.20
CA ALA A 374 -8.16 -17.59 -1.93
C ALA A 374 -8.46 -16.54 -3.01
N LEU A 375 -9.56 -16.73 -3.75
CA LEU A 375 -10.07 -15.79 -4.75
C LEU A 375 -11.52 -15.42 -4.43
N VAL A 376 -11.79 -14.13 -4.31
CA VAL A 376 -13.14 -13.56 -4.11
C VAL A 376 -13.47 -12.64 -5.27
N VAL A 377 -14.59 -12.89 -5.93
CA VAL A 377 -15.14 -12.04 -6.98
C VAL A 377 -16.50 -11.51 -6.52
N VAL A 378 -16.69 -10.20 -6.65
CA VAL A 378 -17.90 -9.48 -6.22
C VAL A 378 -18.43 -8.68 -7.40
N ILE A 379 -19.75 -8.66 -7.55
CA ILE A 379 -20.46 -7.66 -8.36
C ILE A 379 -21.01 -6.65 -7.36
N ASP A 380 -20.67 -5.38 -7.53
CA ASP A 380 -21.08 -4.30 -6.63
C ASP A 380 -22.20 -3.48 -7.29
N ASP A 381 -23.19 -3.05 -6.52
CA ASP A 381 -24.29 -2.24 -7.05
C ASP A 381 -23.89 -0.78 -7.28
N ARG A 382 -22.75 -0.35 -6.73
CA ARG A 382 -22.13 0.94 -7.05
C ARG A 382 -21.72 1.05 -8.52
N SER A 383 -21.53 -0.08 -9.21
CA SER A 383 -21.37 -0.08 -10.68
C SER A 383 -22.69 -0.04 -11.46
N LEU A 384 -23.85 -0.17 -10.78
CA LEU A 384 -25.18 -0.20 -11.40
C LEU A 384 -25.83 1.18 -11.52
N TRP A 385 -25.39 2.19 -10.78
CA TRP A 385 -26.05 3.50 -10.79
C TRP A 385 -25.70 4.28 -12.05
N PRO A 386 -26.66 4.63 -12.94
CA PRO A 386 -26.48 5.54 -14.06
C PRO A 386 -26.69 6.97 -13.57
N CYS A 387 -25.63 7.77 -13.55
CA CYS A 387 -25.65 9.20 -13.32
C CYS A 387 -24.78 9.75 -14.45
N ASP A 388 -25.46 10.13 -15.52
CA ASP A 388 -24.94 11.01 -16.55
C ASP A 388 -25.12 12.45 -16.05
N HIS A 389 -24.23 13.37 -16.44
CA HIS A 389 -24.21 14.73 -15.90
C HIS A 389 -25.45 15.58 -16.29
N ASP A 390 -25.68 16.59 -15.44
CA ASP A 390 -26.61 17.72 -15.54
C ASP A 390 -28.13 17.45 -15.43
N GLY A 391 -28.64 17.54 -14.19
CA GLY A 391 -30.03 17.92 -13.92
C GLY A 391 -30.90 16.92 -13.14
N ASP A 392 -30.39 15.76 -12.71
CA ASP A 392 -31.20 14.76 -12.01
C ASP A 392 -31.30 15.03 -10.48
N PRO A 393 -32.49 15.36 -9.94
CA PRO A 393 -32.71 15.60 -8.51
C PRO A 393 -32.57 14.35 -7.63
N ALA A 394 -32.36 13.15 -8.21
CA ALA A 394 -32.08 11.92 -7.47
C ALA A 394 -30.62 11.81 -6.96
N CYS A 395 -29.72 12.70 -7.39
CA CYS A 395 -28.34 12.73 -6.92
C CYS A 395 -28.23 13.44 -5.55
N GLY A 396 -27.88 12.68 -4.50
CA GLY A 396 -27.60 13.26 -3.20
C GLY A 396 -26.45 14.28 -3.26
N PRO A 397 -26.47 15.34 -2.43
CA PRO A 397 -25.55 16.48 -2.53
C PRO A 397 -24.07 16.20 -2.25
N ASN A 398 -23.70 14.95 -1.90
CA ASN A 398 -22.36 14.61 -1.42
C ASN A 398 -21.43 13.98 -2.47
N GLU A 399 -21.92 13.47 -3.61
CA GLU A 399 -21.06 12.92 -4.67
C GLU A 399 -20.73 13.96 -5.77
N ALA A 400 -21.61 14.96 -5.93
CA ALA A 400 -21.48 16.03 -6.92
C ALA A 400 -20.29 16.98 -6.69
N ARG A 401 -19.62 16.96 -5.53
CA ARG A 401 -18.52 17.90 -5.21
C ARG A 401 -17.13 17.43 -5.66
N SER A 402 -17.00 16.23 -6.22
CA SER A 402 -15.69 15.61 -6.47
C SER A 402 -15.19 15.67 -7.92
N GLY A 403 -15.94 16.25 -8.86
CA GLY A 403 -15.55 16.26 -10.28
C GLY A 403 -15.26 14.85 -10.82
N GLN A 404 -15.97 13.83 -10.30
CA GLN A 404 -15.83 12.44 -10.70
C GLN A 404 -16.26 12.26 -12.16
N ASN A 405 -15.24 12.28 -13.03
CA ASN A 405 -15.22 12.04 -14.48
C ASN A 405 -16.14 10.87 -14.94
N PRO A 406 -16.59 10.87 -16.20
CA PRO A 406 -17.55 9.90 -16.73
C PRO A 406 -16.96 8.50 -16.69
N ARG A 407 -17.82 7.52 -16.39
CA ARG A 407 -17.52 6.08 -16.36
C ARG A 407 -16.77 5.69 -17.64
N ALA A 408 -15.45 5.55 -17.55
CA ALA A 408 -14.67 5.11 -18.69
C ALA A 408 -15.09 3.66 -18.96
N PRO A 409 -15.59 3.33 -20.17
CA PRO A 409 -15.78 1.94 -20.51
C PRO A 409 -14.45 1.19 -20.45
N ASP A 410 -14.52 -0.15 -20.40
CA ASP A 410 -13.34 -0.97 -20.64
C ASP A 410 -12.70 -0.66 -22.02
N ALA A 411 -11.57 -1.31 -22.32
CA ALA A 411 -10.92 -1.18 -23.62
C ALA A 411 -11.86 -1.46 -24.82
N ASP A 412 -12.99 -2.15 -24.59
CA ASP A 412 -14.01 -2.54 -25.57
C ASP A 412 -15.27 -1.65 -25.55
N GLY A 413 -15.31 -0.55 -24.80
CA GLY A 413 -16.46 0.36 -24.81
C GLY A 413 -17.64 -0.06 -23.91
N ARG A 414 -17.47 -1.06 -23.05
CA ARG A 414 -18.54 -1.66 -22.23
C ARG A 414 -18.46 -1.21 -20.76
N PRO A 415 -19.58 -1.22 -20.00
CA PRO A 415 -19.54 -1.00 -18.56
C PRO A 415 -18.64 -2.06 -17.91
N VAL A 416 -17.64 -1.63 -17.12
CA VAL A 416 -16.79 -2.56 -16.38
C VAL A 416 -17.62 -3.18 -15.25
N ARG A 417 -17.76 -4.49 -15.31
CA ARG A 417 -18.32 -5.34 -14.26
C ARG A 417 -17.42 -6.55 -14.13
N SER A 418 -17.55 -7.30 -13.04
CA SER A 418 -16.84 -8.58 -12.92
C SER A 418 -17.19 -9.52 -14.08
N ARG A 419 -16.28 -9.71 -15.04
CA ARG A 419 -16.42 -10.57 -16.22
C ARG A 419 -15.08 -10.85 -16.90
N ASP A 420 -15.08 -11.76 -17.87
CA ASP A 420 -13.96 -12.04 -18.77
C ASP A 420 -12.66 -12.37 -18.01
N LEU A 421 -12.78 -13.02 -16.85
CA LEU A 421 -11.63 -13.39 -16.04
C LEU A 421 -10.91 -14.59 -16.68
N VAL A 422 -9.59 -14.64 -16.53
CA VAL A 422 -8.78 -15.80 -16.92
C VAL A 422 -8.04 -16.29 -15.69
N VAL A 423 -8.46 -17.43 -15.14
CA VAL A 423 -7.87 -17.98 -13.90
C VAL A 423 -7.19 -19.30 -14.22
N LEU A 424 -5.86 -19.30 -14.30
CA LEU A 424 -5.08 -20.44 -14.79
C LEU A 424 -3.94 -20.86 -13.85
N ASN A 425 -3.71 -22.16 -13.71
CA ASN A 425 -2.48 -22.70 -13.13
C ASN A 425 -2.14 -22.19 -11.71
N ASN A 426 -3.13 -21.83 -10.90
CA ASN A 426 -2.91 -21.36 -9.53
C ASN A 426 -2.95 -22.52 -8.52
N VAL A 427 -2.29 -22.37 -7.38
CA VAL A 427 -2.50 -23.16 -6.17
C VAL A 427 -3.32 -22.32 -5.19
N LEU A 428 -4.55 -22.74 -4.90
CA LEU A 428 -5.54 -21.98 -4.13
C LEU A 428 -6.01 -22.81 -2.93
N LEU A 429 -5.29 -22.69 -1.81
CA LEU A 429 -5.55 -23.44 -0.59
C LEU A 429 -6.13 -22.50 0.49
N ALA A 430 -7.43 -22.61 0.73
CA ALA A 430 -8.08 -21.97 1.86
C ALA A 430 -7.86 -22.75 3.15
N ARG A 431 -7.94 -22.06 4.30
CA ARG A 431 -7.77 -22.67 5.62
C ARG A 431 -8.88 -23.70 5.89
N SER A 432 -8.56 -24.71 6.70
CA SER A 432 -9.54 -25.67 7.20
C SER A 432 -10.74 -24.96 7.84
N GLY A 433 -11.96 -25.34 7.44
CA GLY A 433 -13.21 -24.71 7.85
C GLY A 433 -13.74 -23.61 6.92
N ALA A 434 -12.96 -23.16 5.93
CA ALA A 434 -13.49 -22.31 4.86
C ALA A 434 -14.45 -23.10 3.96
N ALA A 435 -15.61 -22.52 3.62
CA ALA A 435 -16.61 -23.19 2.77
C ALA A 435 -16.20 -23.33 1.29
N SER A 436 -15.23 -22.54 0.81
CA SER A 436 -14.69 -22.64 -0.54
C SER A 436 -13.41 -21.83 -0.67
N ALA A 437 -12.44 -22.31 -1.47
CA ALA A 437 -11.28 -21.52 -1.86
C ALA A 437 -11.57 -20.45 -2.93
N ILE A 438 -12.67 -20.59 -3.68
CA ILE A 438 -13.07 -19.64 -4.72
C ILE A 438 -14.52 -19.22 -4.48
N ARG A 439 -14.77 -17.92 -4.39
CA ARG A 439 -16.12 -17.35 -4.33
C ARG A 439 -16.33 -16.46 -5.54
N VAL A 440 -17.21 -16.90 -6.43
CA VAL A 440 -17.49 -16.19 -7.67
C VAL A 440 -18.99 -16.32 -8.01
N PRO A 441 -19.66 -15.23 -8.42
CA PRO A 441 -21.05 -15.33 -8.87
C PRO A 441 -21.16 -16.20 -10.13
N ALA A 442 -22.22 -16.99 -10.22
CA ALA A 442 -22.39 -17.98 -11.29
C ALA A 442 -22.28 -17.37 -12.70
N ALA A 443 -22.87 -16.19 -12.92
CA ALA A 443 -22.81 -15.47 -14.20
C ALA A 443 -21.37 -15.10 -14.59
N VAL A 444 -20.55 -14.67 -13.62
CA VAL A 444 -19.14 -14.35 -13.86
C VAL A 444 -18.35 -15.62 -14.14
N ALA A 445 -18.61 -16.68 -13.36
CA ALA A 445 -17.95 -17.97 -13.54
C ALA A 445 -18.17 -18.53 -14.95
N SER A 446 -19.41 -18.47 -15.47
CA SER A 446 -19.74 -18.96 -16.81
C SER A 446 -19.17 -18.12 -17.96
N ALA A 447 -18.89 -16.85 -17.72
CA ALA A 447 -18.31 -15.93 -18.69
C ALA A 447 -16.77 -15.85 -18.61
N SER A 448 -16.16 -16.65 -17.75
CA SER A 448 -14.72 -16.61 -17.46
C SER A 448 -14.04 -17.93 -17.85
N THR A 449 -12.73 -17.86 -18.11
CA THR A 449 -11.90 -19.03 -18.44
C THR A 449 -11.22 -19.55 -17.18
N TRP A 450 -11.31 -20.86 -16.95
CA TRP A 450 -10.71 -21.55 -15.80
C TRP A 450 -9.98 -22.80 -16.25
N GLY A 451 -8.78 -23.06 -15.73
CA GLY A 451 -8.00 -24.26 -16.12
C GLY A 451 -6.72 -24.45 -15.30
N GLY A 452 -6.32 -25.70 -15.09
CA GLY A 452 -5.05 -26.03 -14.41
C GLY A 452 -4.93 -25.58 -12.95
N ASN A 453 -5.99 -25.11 -12.30
CA ASN A 453 -5.92 -24.68 -10.91
C ASN A 453 -6.01 -25.86 -9.94
N LEU A 454 -5.13 -25.90 -8.94
CA LEU A 454 -5.24 -26.76 -7.77
C LEU A 454 -6.01 -26.01 -6.68
N VAL A 455 -7.17 -26.53 -6.26
CA VAL A 455 -8.10 -25.81 -5.38
C VAL A 455 -8.46 -26.65 -4.16
N TRP A 456 -8.34 -26.06 -2.97
CA TRP A 456 -8.73 -26.69 -1.70
C TRP A 456 -9.49 -25.71 -0.78
N PRO A 457 -10.66 -26.09 -0.22
CA PRO A 457 -11.39 -27.31 -0.53
C PRO A 457 -11.93 -27.29 -1.97
N SER A 458 -12.02 -28.46 -2.59
CA SER A 458 -12.55 -28.58 -3.95
C SER A 458 -14.09 -28.48 -3.93
N PRO A 459 -14.71 -27.62 -4.76
CA PRO A 459 -16.18 -27.52 -4.87
C PRO A 459 -16.86 -28.85 -5.24
N ARG A 460 -16.11 -29.79 -5.85
CA ARG A 460 -16.61 -31.10 -6.31
C ARG A 460 -16.50 -32.19 -5.23
N ALA A 461 -15.60 -32.02 -4.28
CA ALA A 461 -15.33 -33.00 -3.24
C ALA A 461 -16.39 -33.01 -2.14
N GLU A 462 -16.91 -31.83 -1.76
CA GLU A 462 -18.01 -31.71 -0.80
C GLU A 462 -19.28 -32.43 -1.27
N ARG A 463 -19.48 -32.56 -2.59
CA ARG A 463 -20.62 -33.27 -3.18
C ARG A 463 -20.46 -34.78 -3.30
N THR A 464 -19.24 -35.32 -3.22
CA THR A 464 -18.96 -36.72 -3.60
C THR A 464 -18.39 -37.58 -2.48
N GLY A 465 -18.06 -37.02 -1.30
CA GLY A 465 -17.57 -37.78 -0.14
C GLY A 465 -16.23 -38.49 -0.37
N ARG A 466 -15.52 -38.18 -1.47
CA ARG A 466 -14.19 -38.72 -1.76
C ARG A 466 -13.14 -37.98 -0.92
N ALA A 467 -12.23 -38.74 -0.32
CA ALA A 467 -11.04 -38.19 0.34
C ALA A 467 -10.23 -37.37 -0.67
N VAL A 468 -10.05 -36.10 -0.37
CA VAL A 468 -9.23 -35.18 -1.15
C VAL A 468 -7.86 -35.12 -0.45
N PRO A 469 -6.73 -35.11 -1.18
CA PRO A 469 -5.40 -35.09 -0.56
C PRO A 469 -5.25 -33.90 0.37
N ASP A 470 -4.72 -34.13 1.58
CA ASP A 470 -4.38 -33.08 2.55
C ASP A 470 -3.72 -31.87 1.84
N PRO A 471 -4.20 -30.62 2.02
CA PRO A 471 -3.59 -29.44 1.42
C PRO A 471 -2.10 -29.30 1.77
N LEU A 472 -1.63 -29.91 2.87
CA LEU A 472 -0.22 -29.98 3.23
C LEU A 472 0.60 -30.97 2.40
N ALA A 473 -0.03 -31.91 1.69
CA ALA A 473 0.66 -32.82 0.76
C ALA A 473 1.15 -32.13 -0.53
N VAL A 474 0.80 -30.86 -0.73
CA VAL A 474 1.29 -30.05 -1.87
C VAL A 474 2.75 -29.62 -1.65
N PHE A 475 3.19 -29.42 -0.41
CA PHE A 475 4.49 -28.82 -0.07
C PHE A 475 5.33 -29.73 0.85
N GLU A 476 6.66 -29.65 0.77
CA GLU A 476 7.59 -30.32 1.70
C GLU A 476 7.77 -29.46 2.96
N GLY A 477 6.97 -29.75 4.00
CA GLY A 477 7.06 -29.06 5.30
C GLY A 477 6.15 -27.83 5.43
N THR A 478 6.15 -27.23 6.62
CA THR A 478 5.46 -25.95 6.88
C THR A 478 6.29 -24.78 6.35
N THR A 479 5.60 -23.77 5.82
CA THR A 479 6.12 -22.49 5.31
C THR A 479 7.40 -22.00 5.98
N ASN A 480 8.41 -21.60 5.19
CA ASN A 480 9.47 -20.75 5.72
C ASN A 480 9.01 -19.28 5.68
N ARG A 481 9.53 -18.46 6.60
CA ARG A 481 9.25 -17.01 6.72
C ARG A 481 9.63 -16.18 5.48
N GLU A 482 10.19 -16.81 4.45
CA GLU A 482 10.67 -16.18 3.22
C GLU A 482 9.67 -16.32 2.05
N GLY A 483 8.51 -16.95 2.28
CA GLY A 483 7.48 -17.09 1.22
C GLY A 483 7.88 -18.04 0.09
N THR A 484 8.87 -18.91 0.30
CA THR A 484 9.26 -19.93 -0.68
C THR A 484 8.56 -21.25 -0.38
N PHE A 485 7.88 -21.80 -1.38
CA PHE A 485 7.14 -23.04 -1.26
C PHE A 485 7.87 -24.15 -2.03
N ARG A 486 8.42 -25.13 -1.32
CA ARG A 486 8.95 -26.34 -1.98
C ARG A 486 7.81 -27.31 -2.21
N LEU A 487 7.54 -27.69 -3.46
CA LEU A 487 6.55 -28.71 -3.74
C LEU A 487 7.01 -30.07 -3.21
N ALA A 488 6.08 -30.82 -2.63
CA ALA A 488 6.27 -32.24 -2.34
C ALA A 488 6.79 -33.00 -3.56
N THR A 489 7.69 -33.95 -3.35
CA THR A 489 8.18 -34.85 -4.41
C THR A 489 7.04 -35.48 -5.23
N ARG A 490 5.90 -35.78 -4.61
CA ARG A 490 4.68 -36.29 -5.26
C ARG A 490 3.54 -35.27 -5.31
N SER A 491 3.87 -33.99 -5.30
CA SER A 491 2.88 -32.92 -5.29
C SER A 491 2.02 -32.98 -6.55
N PRO A 492 0.69 -32.86 -6.44
CA PRO A 492 -0.20 -32.75 -7.60
C PRO A 492 0.03 -31.45 -8.40
N ALA A 493 0.78 -30.49 -7.86
CA ALA A 493 1.13 -29.27 -8.55
C ALA A 493 2.28 -29.46 -9.57
N ARG A 494 3.04 -30.57 -9.49
CA ARG A 494 4.18 -30.81 -10.37
C ARG A 494 3.73 -31.19 -11.79
N GLY A 495 4.23 -30.47 -12.79
CA GLY A 495 4.02 -30.73 -14.21
C GLY A 495 2.56 -30.70 -14.67
N SER A 496 1.69 -30.03 -13.93
CA SER A 496 0.24 -30.05 -14.16
C SER A 496 -0.34 -28.77 -14.75
N ALA A 497 0.51 -27.79 -15.09
CA ALA A 497 0.07 -26.56 -15.74
C ALA A 497 -0.55 -26.85 -17.11
N VAL A 498 -1.65 -26.16 -17.41
CA VAL A 498 -2.23 -26.14 -18.75
C VAL A 498 -1.62 -25.02 -19.59
N PRO A 499 -1.55 -25.16 -20.93
CA PRO A 499 -1.09 -24.09 -21.79
C PRO A 499 -1.93 -22.81 -21.61
N VAL A 500 -1.27 -21.66 -21.54
CA VAL A 500 -1.94 -20.36 -21.55
C VAL A 500 -2.34 -20.04 -23.00
N PRO A 501 -3.63 -19.86 -23.31
CA PRO A 501 -4.06 -19.56 -24.67
C PRO A 501 -3.46 -18.24 -25.18
N PRO A 502 -2.96 -18.15 -26.42
CA PRO A 502 -2.45 -16.90 -26.98
C PRO A 502 -3.49 -15.76 -26.98
N THR A 503 -4.78 -16.12 -27.04
CA THR A 503 -5.89 -15.16 -26.95
C THR A 503 -5.94 -14.39 -25.63
N VAL A 504 -5.30 -14.88 -24.56
CA VAL A 504 -5.20 -14.13 -23.30
C VAL A 504 -4.50 -12.78 -23.50
N LEU A 505 -3.56 -12.70 -24.44
CA LEU A 505 -2.84 -11.45 -24.73
C LEU A 505 -3.72 -10.38 -25.39
N SER A 506 -4.89 -10.74 -25.93
CA SER A 506 -5.82 -9.75 -26.48
C SER A 506 -6.55 -8.94 -25.41
N LEU A 507 -6.50 -9.37 -24.13
CA LEU A 507 -7.07 -8.63 -23.00
C LEU A 507 -6.25 -7.39 -22.63
N PHE A 508 -5.00 -7.30 -23.10
CA PHE A 508 -4.08 -6.20 -22.79
C PHE A 508 -3.99 -5.23 -23.96
N ASP A 509 -3.85 -3.93 -23.65
CA ASP A 509 -3.51 -2.90 -24.65
C ASP A 509 -2.23 -3.32 -25.40
N ALA A 510 -2.20 -3.06 -26.71
CA ALA A 510 -1.02 -3.34 -27.52
C ALA A 510 0.22 -2.55 -27.04
N GLY A 511 1.41 -3.11 -27.30
CA GLY A 511 2.70 -2.52 -26.96
C GLY A 511 3.31 -3.09 -25.68
N ARG A 512 4.12 -2.28 -24.98
CA ARG A 512 5.00 -2.71 -23.88
C ARG A 512 4.31 -3.55 -22.81
N ARG A 513 3.04 -3.28 -22.49
CA ARG A 513 2.30 -3.99 -21.44
C ARG A 513 1.86 -5.37 -21.88
N ARG A 514 1.44 -5.56 -23.13
CA ARG A 514 1.19 -6.88 -23.71
C ARG A 514 2.48 -7.71 -23.76
N ASP A 515 3.59 -7.10 -24.14
CA ASP A 515 4.88 -7.79 -24.21
C ASP A 515 5.37 -8.23 -22.82
N ALA A 516 5.23 -7.35 -21.82
CA ALA A 516 5.54 -7.70 -20.44
C ALA A 516 4.59 -8.79 -19.89
N ALA A 517 3.29 -8.73 -20.20
CA ALA A 517 2.36 -9.79 -19.84
C ALA A 517 2.72 -11.13 -20.49
N ALA A 518 3.09 -11.12 -21.78
CA ALA A 518 3.57 -12.31 -22.48
C ALA A 518 4.83 -12.88 -21.84
N TYR A 519 5.78 -12.02 -21.44
CA TYR A 519 6.98 -12.43 -20.72
C TYR A 519 6.62 -13.14 -19.41
N HIS A 520 5.80 -12.53 -18.55
CA HIS A 520 5.44 -13.12 -17.25
C HIS A 520 4.55 -14.38 -17.36
N LEU A 521 3.81 -14.56 -18.45
CA LEU A 521 3.06 -15.78 -18.70
C LEU A 521 3.93 -16.94 -19.22
N THR A 522 5.11 -16.63 -19.76
CA THR A 522 6.05 -17.61 -20.33
C THR A 522 7.31 -17.80 -19.48
N HIS A 523 7.52 -16.96 -18.47
CA HIS A 523 8.65 -17.04 -17.54
C HIS A 523 8.13 -17.00 -16.10
N ASP A 524 8.88 -17.59 -15.17
CA ASP A 524 8.60 -17.45 -13.74
C ASP A 524 9.11 -16.12 -13.17
N ALA A 525 8.84 -15.89 -11.89
CA ALA A 525 9.32 -14.73 -11.14
C ALA A 525 10.83 -14.48 -11.27
N TRP A 526 11.62 -15.53 -11.51
CA TRP A 526 13.08 -15.49 -11.59
C TRP A 526 13.59 -15.39 -13.03
N GLY A 527 12.70 -15.19 -14.00
CA GLY A 527 13.03 -15.08 -15.41
C GLY A 527 13.36 -16.42 -16.08
N ARG A 528 13.00 -17.55 -15.46
CA ARG A 528 13.21 -18.88 -16.06
C ARG A 528 12.03 -19.23 -16.97
N PRO A 529 12.27 -19.71 -18.20
CA PRO A 529 11.18 -20.11 -19.10
C PRO A 529 10.30 -21.21 -18.49
N ARG A 530 9.00 -21.11 -18.72
CA ARG A 530 8.00 -22.13 -18.34
C ARG A 530 7.91 -23.18 -19.45
N PRO A 531 8.30 -24.44 -19.20
CA PRO A 531 8.07 -25.51 -20.17
C PRO A 531 6.56 -25.85 -20.25
N ALA A 532 6.18 -26.63 -21.27
CA ALA A 532 4.79 -27.11 -21.40
C ALA A 532 4.34 -27.96 -20.20
N SER A 533 5.29 -28.58 -19.49
CA SER A 533 5.09 -29.32 -18.24
C SER A 533 5.46 -28.48 -17.01
N ALA A 534 5.13 -27.18 -17.01
CA ALA A 534 5.42 -26.34 -15.86
C ALA A 534 4.58 -26.77 -14.64
N ASP A 535 5.12 -26.47 -13.46
CA ASP A 535 4.38 -26.60 -12.21
C ASP A 535 3.31 -25.50 -12.10
N VAL A 536 2.23 -25.78 -11.39
CA VAL A 536 1.20 -24.78 -11.05
C VAL A 536 1.59 -24.05 -9.77
N GLY A 537 1.16 -22.79 -9.66
CA GLY A 537 1.48 -21.91 -8.54
C GLY A 537 2.83 -21.20 -8.65
N ALA A 538 3.01 -20.25 -7.73
CA ALA A 538 4.18 -19.40 -7.57
C ALA A 538 5.21 -20.04 -6.65
N GLY A 539 6.47 -19.60 -6.77
CA GLY A 539 7.50 -19.86 -5.76
C GLY A 539 7.96 -21.30 -5.66
N VAL A 540 7.61 -22.13 -6.65
CA VAL A 540 8.11 -23.48 -6.77
C VAL A 540 9.52 -23.42 -7.33
N ALA A 541 10.51 -23.74 -6.52
CA ALA A 541 11.82 -24.09 -7.05
C ALA A 541 11.63 -25.35 -7.94
N GLN A 542 11.67 -25.15 -9.26
CA GLN A 542 11.87 -26.25 -10.22
C GLN A 542 13.19 -26.93 -9.94
#